data_AF-A0AAD7UNV1-F1
#
_entry.id   AF-A0AAD7UNV1-F1
#
_cell.length_a   1.000
_cell.length_b   1.000
_cell.length_c   1.000
_cell.angle_alpha   90.00
_cell.angle_beta   90.00
_cell.angle_gamma   90.00
#
_symmetry.space_group_name_H-M   'P 1'
#
loop_
_entity.id
_entity.type
_entity.pdbx_description
1 polymer ?
#
loop_
_entity_poly.entity_id
_entity_poly.type
_entity_poly.pdbx_seq_one_letter_code
_entity_poly.pdbx_strand_id
1 'polypeptide(L)'
;MLLLLCVVVSGRLRIEGGEIWEGSERIQLACGSWYGAEQQDYVPGGLDTQPLFGIVGVIRESLRLNCVRLPVSLELVLHDPGVRPEAVAANPQLLGLSGMRVLDAVVAALKPLYVILDNHVGRANWCCDARDGEGLWFSRDFSEADWLAGLEILATRYRVAAIELRNEIRPLIIGDALLEPTWGGAEPDWASAAERAADVVLAANPDLLVVVGGLDFGIDLRGVRSRPLAIPSDHLLYSTHNYVWSCPRCDTYDDFAKEMNASWGFVRFERLGAVMLGEFGTPQDTDFSSSDDVQARWWRWLRAYVQEYHPGISFAYWPIDGTQSPGRTRVRGARETYGLLNTRWNAPASEPHLAQVRAWILNEEGSRVAEL
;
A
#
# COMPACT_ATOMS: atom_id res chain seq x y z
N MET A 1 25.18 -23.83 -3.21
CA MET A 1 25.73 -22.50 -2.82
C MET A 1 25.26 -21.49 -3.88
N LEU A 2 23.96 -21.17 -3.87
CA LEU A 2 23.39 -20.15 -4.75
C LEU A 2 23.68 -18.80 -4.09
N LEU A 3 24.40 -17.92 -4.78
CA LEU A 3 24.62 -16.55 -4.29
C LEU A 3 23.26 -15.94 -3.95
N LEU A 4 23.14 -15.39 -2.74
CA LEU A 4 22.20 -14.31 -2.44
C LEU A 4 22.50 -13.18 -3.43
N LEU A 5 21.88 -13.22 -4.61
CA LEU A 5 21.77 -12.07 -5.47
C LEU A 5 20.92 -11.08 -4.68
N CYS A 6 21.58 -10.11 -4.02
CA CYS A 6 20.93 -8.89 -3.58
C CYS A 6 20.12 -8.38 -4.78
N VAL A 7 18.79 -8.46 -4.69
CA VAL A 7 17.90 -8.05 -5.75
C VAL A 7 17.90 -6.52 -5.74
N VAL A 8 18.89 -5.88 -6.37
CA VAL A 8 18.98 -4.42 -6.48
C VAL A 8 17.88 -3.91 -7.41
N VAL A 9 16.84 -3.28 -6.89
CA VAL A 9 15.76 -2.62 -7.66
C VAL A 9 15.83 -1.13 -7.36
N SER A 10 15.90 -0.29 -8.41
CA SER A 10 15.90 1.19 -8.37
C SER A 10 17.04 1.86 -7.58
N GLY A 11 17.34 3.12 -7.93
CA GLY A 11 18.25 3.97 -7.17
C GLY A 11 17.65 4.38 -5.83
N ARG A 12 18.50 4.94 -4.96
CA ARG A 12 18.10 5.38 -3.62
C ARG A 12 17.13 6.56 -3.73
N LEU A 13 15.95 6.39 -3.13
CA LEU A 13 14.99 7.48 -2.95
C LEU A 13 15.31 8.27 -1.68
N ARG A 14 15.01 9.56 -1.71
CA ARG A 14 15.09 10.46 -0.55
C ARG A 14 13.95 11.46 -0.58
N ILE A 15 13.57 11.96 0.59
CA ILE A 15 12.54 12.99 0.72
C ILE A 15 13.19 14.35 0.94
N GLU A 16 12.77 15.33 0.17
CA GLU A 16 13.21 16.72 0.32
C GLU A 16 12.07 17.67 -0.05
N GLY A 17 11.78 18.62 0.83
CA GLY A 17 10.73 19.63 0.59
C GLY A 17 9.31 19.06 0.47
N GLY A 18 9.07 17.85 0.99
CA GLY A 18 7.78 17.16 0.87
C GLY A 18 7.60 16.37 -0.44
N GLU A 19 8.66 16.24 -1.24
CA GLU A 19 8.68 15.49 -2.50
C GLU A 19 9.68 14.31 -2.40
N ILE A 20 9.49 13.31 -3.27
CA ILE A 20 10.38 12.15 -3.38
C ILE A 20 11.35 12.39 -4.54
N TRP A 21 12.63 12.09 -4.32
CA TRP A 21 13.71 12.30 -5.30
C TRP A 21 14.55 11.05 -5.48
N GLU A 22 14.96 10.79 -6.72
CA GLU A 22 16.02 9.86 -7.09
C GLU A 22 17.16 10.67 -7.72
N GLY A 23 18.26 10.86 -6.98
CA GLY A 23 19.29 11.82 -7.38
C GLY A 23 18.74 13.25 -7.51
N SER A 24 18.68 13.76 -8.74
CA SER A 24 18.11 15.07 -9.08
C SER A 24 16.72 15.00 -9.74
N GLU A 25 16.18 13.81 -9.96
CA GLU A 25 14.87 13.61 -10.58
C GLU A 25 13.78 13.56 -9.51
N ARG A 26 12.70 14.31 -9.71
CA ARG A 26 11.51 14.22 -8.84
C ARG A 26 10.69 13.02 -9.26
N ILE A 27 10.42 12.12 -8.32
CA ILE A 27 9.67 10.90 -8.55
C ILE A 27 8.26 11.03 -7.98
N GLN A 28 7.25 10.69 -8.78
CA GLN A 28 5.95 10.29 -8.28
C GLN A 28 5.91 8.76 -8.29
N LEU A 29 5.70 8.15 -7.12
CA LEU A 29 5.39 6.72 -7.04
C LEU A 29 3.92 6.54 -7.42
N ALA A 30 3.67 6.12 -8.66
CA ALA A 30 2.37 5.74 -9.17
C ALA A 30 2.21 4.22 -9.02
N CYS A 31 1.82 3.81 -7.82
CA CYS A 31 1.74 2.41 -7.42
C CYS A 31 0.34 1.84 -7.63
N GLY A 32 0.29 0.52 -7.79
CA GLY A 32 -0.92 -0.27 -7.56
C GLY A 32 -0.65 -1.33 -6.51
N SER A 33 -1.61 -1.58 -5.62
CA SER A 33 -1.51 -2.62 -4.61
C SER A 33 -1.77 -3.98 -5.25
N TRP A 34 -0.79 -4.90 -5.17
CA TRP A 34 -0.92 -6.28 -5.64
C TRP A 34 -0.94 -7.21 -4.43
N TYR A 35 -2.15 -7.51 -3.97
CA TYR A 35 -2.34 -8.24 -2.71
C TYR A 35 -2.32 -9.76 -2.94
N GLY A 36 -2.32 -10.52 -1.85
CA GLY A 36 -2.43 -11.97 -1.79
C GLY A 36 -1.31 -12.61 -0.97
N ALA A 37 -0.12 -12.02 -0.95
CA ALA A 37 1.02 -12.54 -0.18
C ALA A 37 0.81 -12.39 1.34
N GLU A 38 -0.02 -11.45 1.76
CA GLU A 38 -0.53 -11.31 3.11
C GLU A 38 -1.63 -12.32 3.47
N GLN A 39 -2.14 -13.09 2.51
CA GLN A 39 -3.25 -14.01 2.73
C GLN A 39 -2.81 -15.47 2.76
N GLN A 40 -3.78 -16.37 2.92
CA GLN A 40 -3.55 -17.80 3.20
C GLN A 40 -2.82 -18.55 2.09
N ASP A 41 -2.62 -17.95 0.91
CA ASP A 41 -1.82 -18.49 -0.17
C ASP A 41 -0.34 -18.11 -0.11
N TYR A 42 0.00 -17.06 0.64
CA TYR A 42 1.37 -16.54 0.77
C TYR A 42 2.01 -16.09 -0.54
N VAL A 43 1.21 -15.86 -1.58
CA VAL A 43 1.65 -15.36 -2.88
C VAL A 43 0.66 -14.33 -3.40
N PRO A 44 1.12 -13.31 -4.16
CA PRO A 44 0.21 -12.35 -4.79
C PRO A 44 -0.78 -13.04 -5.74
N GLY A 45 -1.97 -12.45 -5.89
CA GLY A 45 -3.03 -12.99 -6.74
C GLY A 45 -2.59 -13.18 -8.21
N GLY A 46 -3.23 -14.11 -8.91
CA GLY A 46 -3.09 -14.27 -10.36
C GLY A 46 -1.95 -15.18 -10.81
N LEU A 47 -1.02 -15.59 -9.92
CA LEU A 47 0.06 -16.54 -10.26
C LEU A 47 -0.45 -17.96 -10.57
N ASP A 48 -1.70 -18.25 -10.22
CA ASP A 48 -2.46 -19.43 -10.62
C ASP A 48 -2.98 -19.34 -12.07
N THR A 49 -3.14 -18.12 -12.58
CA THR A 49 -3.85 -17.81 -13.83
C THR A 49 -2.93 -17.36 -14.95
N GLN A 50 -1.89 -16.58 -14.67
CA GLN A 50 -0.95 -16.04 -15.66
C GLN A 50 0.52 -16.22 -15.26
N PRO A 51 1.43 -16.34 -16.24
CA PRO A 51 2.86 -16.26 -15.95
C PRO A 51 3.21 -14.92 -15.28
N LEU A 52 4.10 -14.95 -14.28
CA LEU A 52 4.54 -13.79 -13.51
C LEU A 52 4.93 -12.60 -14.40
N PHE A 53 5.77 -12.84 -15.41
CA PHE A 53 6.20 -11.78 -16.34
C PHE A 53 5.07 -11.27 -17.25
N GLY A 54 4.02 -12.05 -17.47
CA GLY A 54 2.81 -11.60 -18.15
C GLY A 54 2.07 -10.55 -17.32
N ILE A 55 1.85 -10.82 -16.03
CA ILE A 55 1.19 -9.88 -15.10
C ILE A 55 2.03 -8.59 -14.98
N VAL A 56 3.34 -8.71 -14.76
CA VAL A 56 4.25 -7.55 -14.71
C VAL A 56 4.20 -6.73 -16.01
N GLY A 57 4.14 -7.42 -17.16
CA GLY A 57 3.95 -6.78 -18.46
C GLY A 57 2.67 -5.94 -18.51
N VAL A 58 1.54 -6.47 -18.05
CA VAL A 58 0.27 -5.74 -18.01
C VAL A 58 0.32 -4.55 -17.04
N ILE A 59 0.95 -4.69 -15.86
CA ILE A 59 1.13 -3.58 -14.91
C ILE A 59 1.88 -2.41 -15.59
N ARG A 60 3.00 -2.69 -16.24
CA ARG A 60 3.82 -1.66 -16.88
C ARG A 60 3.20 -1.09 -18.14
N GLU A 61 2.68 -1.95 -19.01
CA GLU A 61 2.30 -1.59 -20.37
C GLU A 61 0.83 -1.17 -20.47
N SER A 62 -0.05 -1.88 -19.77
CA SER A 62 -1.47 -1.55 -19.74
C SER A 62 -1.78 -0.63 -18.57
N LEU A 63 -1.37 -0.89 -17.33
CA LEU A 63 -1.74 0.01 -16.23
C LEU A 63 -0.93 1.32 -16.23
N ARG A 64 0.27 1.31 -16.85
CA ARG A 64 1.22 2.43 -16.88
C ARG A 64 1.72 2.85 -15.49
N LEU A 65 1.69 1.92 -14.54
CA LEU A 65 2.21 2.12 -13.18
C LEU A 65 3.73 1.96 -13.18
N ASN A 66 4.43 2.76 -12.37
CA ASN A 66 5.89 2.68 -12.17
C ASN A 66 6.27 2.02 -10.84
N CYS A 67 5.28 1.63 -10.04
CA CYS A 67 5.46 1.12 -8.69
C CYS A 67 4.44 0.03 -8.36
N VAL A 68 4.76 -0.88 -7.44
CA VAL A 68 3.83 -1.85 -6.84
C VAL A 68 3.95 -1.80 -5.32
N ARG A 69 2.81 -1.66 -4.63
CA ARG A 69 2.70 -1.91 -3.19
C ARG A 69 2.36 -3.38 -2.99
N LEU A 70 3.17 -4.11 -2.24
CA LEU A 70 3.05 -5.55 -1.99
C LEU A 70 2.70 -5.80 -0.52
N PRO A 71 1.41 -5.97 -0.20
CA PRO A 71 0.97 -6.50 1.08
C PRO A 71 1.60 -7.86 1.40
N VAL A 72 2.20 -7.99 2.59
CA VAL A 72 2.76 -9.23 3.14
C VAL A 72 2.32 -9.43 4.59
N SER A 73 2.27 -10.69 5.03
CA SER A 73 1.96 -11.02 6.43
C SER A 73 3.22 -11.29 7.25
N LEU A 74 3.19 -11.05 8.56
CA LEU A 74 4.28 -11.51 9.44
C LEU A 74 4.39 -13.03 9.42
N GLU A 75 3.27 -13.75 9.31
CA GLU A 75 3.26 -15.21 9.18
C GLU A 75 4.05 -15.68 7.94
N LEU A 76 3.89 -15.02 6.78
CA LEU A 76 4.73 -15.27 5.61
C LEU A 76 6.21 -15.06 5.93
N VAL A 77 6.54 -13.89 6.50
CA VAL A 77 7.93 -13.45 6.67
C VAL A 77 8.68 -14.26 7.72
N LEU A 78 8.03 -14.59 8.84
CA LEU A 78 8.64 -15.26 9.98
C LEU A 78 8.62 -16.78 9.84
N HIS A 79 7.57 -17.36 9.25
CA HIS A 79 7.43 -18.82 9.18
C HIS A 79 7.82 -19.41 7.81
N ASP A 80 7.88 -18.58 6.76
CA ASP A 80 8.23 -18.97 5.39
C ASP A 80 7.54 -20.28 4.91
N PRO A 81 6.20 -20.34 4.96
CA PRO A 81 5.47 -21.56 4.62
C PRO A 81 5.62 -21.95 3.15
N GLY A 82 5.48 -23.24 2.84
CA GLY A 82 5.42 -23.72 1.47
C GLY A 82 4.20 -23.19 0.72
N VAL A 83 4.35 -22.79 -0.54
CA VAL A 83 3.22 -22.33 -1.35
C VAL A 83 2.42 -23.52 -1.86
N ARG A 84 1.09 -23.35 -1.97
CA ARG A 84 0.21 -24.37 -2.53
C ARG A 84 0.41 -24.46 -4.05
N PRO A 85 0.54 -25.67 -4.64
CA PRO A 85 0.75 -25.82 -6.09
C PRO A 85 -0.29 -25.10 -6.94
N GLU A 86 -1.55 -25.10 -6.51
CA GLU A 86 -2.65 -24.43 -7.21
C GLU A 86 -2.51 -22.91 -7.21
N ALA A 87 -1.86 -22.30 -6.22
CA ALA A 87 -1.69 -20.85 -6.12
C ALA A 87 -0.66 -20.30 -7.13
N VAL A 88 0.18 -21.17 -7.69
CA VAL A 88 1.22 -20.83 -8.66
C VAL A 88 1.13 -21.69 -9.93
N ALA A 89 -0.05 -22.22 -10.23
CA ALA A 89 -0.26 -23.20 -11.30
C ALA A 89 0.21 -22.73 -12.70
N ALA A 90 0.15 -21.43 -12.99
CA ALA A 90 0.64 -20.86 -14.25
C ALA A 90 2.16 -20.60 -14.26
N ASN A 91 2.85 -20.91 -13.17
CA ASN A 91 4.27 -20.63 -12.96
C ASN A 91 5.02 -21.89 -12.45
N PRO A 92 5.29 -22.88 -13.33
CA PRO A 92 5.93 -24.15 -12.93
C PRO A 92 7.27 -23.98 -12.21
N GLN A 93 8.01 -22.92 -12.50
CA GLN A 93 9.27 -22.58 -11.84
C GLN A 93 9.13 -22.19 -10.36
N LEU A 94 7.91 -21.87 -9.90
CA LEU A 94 7.61 -21.50 -8.52
C LEU A 94 7.08 -22.68 -7.69
N LEU A 95 6.81 -23.83 -8.32
CA LEU A 95 6.31 -25.02 -7.63
C LEU A 95 7.33 -25.53 -6.61
N GLY A 96 6.85 -25.84 -5.40
CA GLY A 96 7.66 -26.35 -4.30
C GLY A 96 8.57 -25.31 -3.63
N LEU A 97 8.46 -24.03 -4.01
CA LEU A 97 9.11 -22.94 -3.30
C LEU A 97 8.36 -22.60 -2.00
N SER A 98 9.09 -21.99 -1.06
CA SER A 98 8.49 -21.32 0.09
C SER A 98 7.96 -19.94 -0.30
N GLY A 99 7.07 -19.37 0.50
CA GLY A 99 6.43 -18.09 0.25
C GLY A 99 7.44 -16.96 0.07
N MET A 100 8.47 -16.88 0.92
CA MET A 100 9.53 -15.86 0.77
C MET A 100 10.34 -16.05 -0.52
N ARG A 101 10.52 -17.29 -0.98
CA ARG A 101 11.18 -17.55 -2.27
C ARG A 101 10.31 -17.18 -3.46
N VAL A 102 8.98 -17.26 -3.33
CA VAL A 102 8.06 -16.71 -4.34
C VAL A 102 8.06 -15.18 -4.29
N LEU A 103 8.04 -14.58 -3.11
CA LEU A 103 8.17 -13.13 -2.95
C LEU A 103 9.47 -12.60 -3.58
N ASP A 104 10.60 -13.31 -3.41
CA ASP A 104 11.86 -12.98 -4.09
C ASP A 104 11.71 -12.95 -5.61
N ALA A 105 11.04 -13.96 -6.18
CA ALA A 105 10.83 -14.06 -7.62
C ALA A 105 9.93 -12.92 -8.12
N VAL A 106 8.88 -12.58 -7.37
CA VAL A 106 7.98 -11.46 -7.67
C VAL A 106 8.73 -10.12 -7.64
N VAL A 107 9.43 -9.82 -6.54
CA VAL A 107 10.22 -8.57 -6.40
C VAL A 107 11.29 -8.48 -7.49
N ALA A 108 11.94 -9.58 -7.84
CA ALA A 108 12.92 -9.61 -8.93
C ALA A 108 12.28 -9.36 -10.31
N ALA A 109 11.10 -9.93 -10.57
CA ALA A 109 10.39 -9.75 -11.83
C ALA A 109 9.84 -8.34 -12.01
N LEU A 110 9.54 -7.63 -10.92
CA LEU A 110 9.03 -6.26 -10.95
C LEU A 110 10.05 -5.24 -11.45
N LYS A 111 11.35 -5.57 -11.57
CA LYS A 111 12.34 -4.64 -12.13
C LYS A 111 11.97 -4.17 -13.54
N PRO A 112 12.03 -2.86 -13.85
CA PRO A 112 12.59 -1.77 -13.04
C PRO A 112 11.57 -0.97 -12.19
N LEU A 113 10.35 -1.48 -11.97
CA LEU A 113 9.34 -0.81 -11.14
C LEU A 113 9.82 -0.68 -9.69
N TYR A 114 9.43 0.40 -9.03
CA TYR A 114 9.58 0.57 -7.59
C TYR A 114 8.70 -0.43 -6.84
N VAL A 115 9.12 -0.80 -5.64
CA VAL A 115 8.35 -1.70 -4.76
C VAL A 115 8.25 -1.10 -3.37
N ILE A 116 7.04 -1.08 -2.83
CA ILE A 116 6.77 -0.81 -1.41
C ILE A 116 6.34 -2.14 -0.79
N LEU A 117 7.11 -2.65 0.17
CA LEU A 117 6.70 -3.83 0.95
C LEU A 117 5.86 -3.37 2.12
N ASP A 118 4.63 -3.85 2.22
CA ASP A 118 3.66 -3.43 3.23
C ASP A 118 3.40 -4.56 4.22
N ASN A 119 3.74 -4.35 5.50
CA ASN A 119 3.29 -5.28 6.53
C ASN A 119 1.78 -5.11 6.79
N HIS A 120 0.99 -5.89 6.04
CA HIS A 120 -0.44 -5.71 5.94
C HIS A 120 -1.22 -6.36 7.08
N VAL A 121 -0.77 -7.53 7.55
CA VAL A 121 -1.33 -8.28 8.69
C VAL A 121 -0.22 -9.03 9.42
N GLY A 122 -0.45 -9.40 10.68
CA GLY A 122 0.34 -10.39 11.39
C GLY A 122 0.03 -11.78 10.87
N ARG A 123 -1.20 -12.26 11.10
CA ARG A 123 -1.66 -13.59 10.66
C ARG A 123 -2.21 -13.54 9.23
N ALA A 124 -1.85 -14.52 8.42
CA ALA A 124 -2.21 -14.53 7.01
C ALA A 124 -3.72 -14.72 6.80
N ASN A 125 -4.41 -13.64 6.44
CA ASN A 125 -5.85 -13.63 6.20
C ASN A 125 -6.32 -12.31 5.56
N TRP A 126 -7.59 -12.26 5.15
CA TRP A 126 -8.25 -11.02 4.75
C TRP A 126 -8.66 -10.19 5.97
N CYS A 127 -8.43 -8.89 5.87
CA CYS A 127 -8.82 -7.82 6.80
C CYS A 127 -9.78 -6.83 6.06
N CYS A 128 -10.21 -5.68 6.55
CA CYS A 128 -9.83 -4.99 7.77
C CYS A 128 -11.09 -4.58 8.55
N ASP A 129 -11.28 -5.17 9.73
CA ASP A 129 -12.37 -4.84 10.65
C ASP A 129 -11.85 -4.79 12.09
N ALA A 130 -12.51 -4.02 12.96
CA ALA A 130 -12.05 -3.89 14.35
C ALA A 130 -12.00 -5.22 15.15
N ARG A 131 -12.56 -6.33 14.64
CA ARG A 131 -12.60 -7.64 15.29
C ARG A 131 -11.79 -8.72 14.54
N ASP A 132 -11.02 -8.36 13.51
CA ASP A 132 -10.21 -9.33 12.76
C ASP A 132 -8.95 -9.79 13.50
N GLY A 133 -8.53 -9.06 14.54
CA GLY A 133 -7.32 -9.33 15.30
C GLY A 133 -6.08 -8.55 14.82
N GLU A 134 -6.23 -7.68 13.83
CA GLU A 134 -5.15 -7.11 13.01
C GLU A 134 -5.12 -5.57 13.05
N GLY A 135 -5.76 -4.96 14.05
CA GLY A 135 -5.85 -3.50 14.15
C GLY A 135 -4.60 -2.77 14.67
N LEU A 136 -3.67 -3.50 15.30
CA LEU A 136 -2.43 -2.97 15.88
C LEU A 136 -1.20 -3.66 15.28
N TRP A 137 0.01 -3.18 15.60
CA TRP A 137 1.29 -3.80 15.21
C TRP A 137 1.63 -5.07 16.02
N PHE A 138 0.76 -5.45 16.96
CA PHE A 138 0.81 -6.70 17.69
C PHE A 138 -0.59 -7.31 17.73
N SER A 139 -0.64 -8.61 17.98
CA SER A 139 -1.88 -9.37 18.11
C SER A 139 -1.72 -10.46 19.17
N ARG A 140 -2.69 -11.37 19.23
CA ARG A 140 -2.57 -12.57 20.07
C ARG A 140 -1.45 -13.51 19.61
N ASP A 141 -1.23 -13.57 18.29
CA ASP A 141 -0.34 -14.56 17.67
C ASP A 141 1.06 -13.99 17.40
N PHE A 142 1.19 -12.66 17.33
CA PHE A 142 2.46 -11.96 17.08
C PHE A 142 2.66 -10.82 18.08
N SER A 143 3.80 -10.82 18.76
CA SER A 143 4.20 -9.72 19.65
C SER A 143 4.79 -8.54 18.85
N GLU A 144 4.98 -7.39 19.50
CA GLU A 144 5.74 -6.28 18.90
C GLU A 144 7.17 -6.71 18.52
N ALA A 145 7.79 -7.60 19.30
CA ALA A 145 9.12 -8.12 18.96
C ALA A 145 9.12 -8.95 17.67
N ASP A 146 8.06 -9.74 17.44
CA ASP A 146 7.89 -10.51 16.20
C ASP A 146 7.68 -9.57 14.99
N TRP A 147 6.90 -8.51 15.18
CA TRP A 147 6.70 -7.48 14.17
C TRP A 147 8.01 -6.78 13.79
N LEU A 148 8.79 -6.33 14.77
CA LEU A 148 10.10 -5.72 14.54
C LEU A 148 11.06 -6.69 13.83
N ALA A 149 11.08 -7.96 14.24
CA ALA A 149 11.90 -8.98 13.58
C ALA A 149 11.48 -9.23 12.12
N GLY A 150 10.17 -9.23 11.83
CA GLY A 150 9.66 -9.34 10.47
C GLY A 150 10.11 -8.16 9.59
N LEU A 151 10.00 -6.94 10.11
CA LEU A 151 10.47 -5.73 9.41
C LEU A 151 11.99 -5.76 9.15
N GLU A 152 12.79 -6.22 10.12
CA GLU A 152 14.24 -6.38 9.96
C GLU A 152 14.57 -7.40 8.86
N ILE A 153 13.85 -8.52 8.79
CA ILE A 153 14.01 -9.54 7.74
C ILE A 153 13.73 -8.93 6.37
N LEU A 154 12.62 -8.20 6.22
CA LEU A 154 12.26 -7.54 4.96
C LEU A 154 13.33 -6.50 4.55
N ALA A 155 13.75 -5.64 5.48
CA ALA A 155 14.74 -4.58 5.23
C ALA A 155 16.11 -5.14 4.85
N THR A 156 16.55 -6.21 5.51
CA THR A 156 17.81 -6.89 5.23
C THR A 156 17.79 -7.60 3.88
N ARG A 157 16.66 -8.27 3.56
CA ARG A 157 16.54 -9.13 2.39
C ARG A 157 16.38 -8.35 1.08
N TYR A 158 15.64 -7.25 1.11
CA TYR A 158 15.20 -6.55 -0.09
C TYR A 158 15.83 -5.17 -0.26
N ARG A 159 16.23 -4.86 -1.50
CA ARG A 159 16.62 -3.51 -1.94
C ARG A 159 15.48 -2.96 -2.79
N VAL A 160 14.46 -2.46 -2.11
CA VAL A 160 13.22 -1.91 -2.67
C VAL A 160 13.12 -0.41 -2.36
N ALA A 161 12.04 0.26 -2.77
CA ALA A 161 11.88 1.70 -2.57
C ALA A 161 11.57 2.04 -1.11
N ALA A 162 10.68 1.26 -0.50
CA ALA A 162 10.19 1.54 0.85
C ALA A 162 9.68 0.28 1.58
N ILE A 163 9.58 0.40 2.90
CA ILE A 163 8.81 -0.50 3.75
C ILE A 163 7.72 0.31 4.45
N GLU A 164 6.47 -0.14 4.31
CA GLU A 164 5.34 0.33 5.09
C GLU A 164 5.21 -0.49 6.37
N LEU A 165 5.30 0.22 7.50
CA LEU A 165 5.54 -0.40 8.80
C LEU A 165 4.36 -1.27 9.25
N ARG A 166 3.13 -0.80 9.04
CA ARG A 166 1.90 -1.51 9.40
C ARG A 166 0.70 -0.89 8.68
N ASN A 167 -0.08 -1.73 8.01
CA ASN A 167 -1.32 -1.31 7.35
C ASN A 167 -2.44 -0.96 8.36
N GLU A 168 -3.12 0.16 8.13
CA GLU A 168 -4.40 0.54 8.75
C GLU A 168 -4.48 0.40 10.28
N ILE A 169 -3.60 1.09 11.02
CA ILE A 169 -3.73 1.16 12.48
C ILE A 169 -5.13 1.66 12.87
N ARG A 170 -5.81 0.89 13.71
CA ARG A 170 -7.23 1.07 14.01
C ARG A 170 -7.61 0.48 15.38
N PRO A 171 -8.77 0.84 15.93
CA PRO A 171 -9.28 0.23 17.15
C PRO A 171 -9.36 -1.30 17.03
N LEU A 172 -8.88 -2.00 18.06
CA LEU A 172 -8.91 -3.46 18.14
C LEU A 172 -9.86 -3.91 19.25
N ILE A 173 -10.86 -4.69 18.89
CA ILE A 173 -11.86 -5.24 19.81
C ILE A 173 -11.59 -6.73 20.04
N ILE A 174 -11.30 -7.09 21.29
CA ILE A 174 -11.06 -8.48 21.74
C ILE A 174 -12.13 -8.85 22.77
N GLY A 175 -13.10 -9.67 22.35
CA GLY A 175 -14.29 -9.92 23.18
C GLY A 175 -15.08 -8.62 23.41
N ASP A 176 -15.14 -8.20 24.67
CA ASP A 176 -15.75 -6.94 25.12
C ASP A 176 -14.73 -5.82 25.36
N ALA A 177 -13.42 -6.11 25.28
CA ALA A 177 -12.37 -5.11 25.46
C ALA A 177 -12.11 -4.35 24.16
N LEU A 178 -11.95 -3.02 24.27
CA LEU A 178 -11.51 -2.15 23.19
C LEU A 178 -10.11 -1.61 23.50
N LEU A 179 -9.19 -1.81 22.56
CA LEU A 179 -7.87 -1.19 22.56
C LEU A 179 -7.87 -0.09 21.51
N GLU A 180 -7.80 1.15 21.97
CA GLU A 180 -7.81 2.35 21.12
C GLU A 180 -6.36 2.81 20.91
N PRO A 181 -5.80 2.74 19.69
CA PRO A 181 -4.47 3.27 19.44
C PRO A 181 -4.46 4.79 19.53
N THR A 182 -3.38 5.35 20.06
CA THR A 182 -3.18 6.79 20.11
C THR A 182 -1.97 7.21 19.27
N TRP A 183 -1.81 8.52 19.10
CA TRP A 183 -0.66 9.14 18.45
C TRP A 183 -0.03 10.14 19.42
N GLY A 184 1.05 9.74 20.09
CA GLY A 184 1.72 10.52 21.13
C GLY A 184 0.95 10.60 22.45
N GLY A 185 0.12 9.59 22.75
CA GLY A 185 -0.77 9.56 23.90
C GLY A 185 -0.51 8.39 24.86
N ALA A 186 -1.59 7.83 25.41
CA ALA A 186 -1.53 6.62 26.24
C ALA A 186 -1.33 5.36 25.39
N GLU A 187 -0.81 4.29 26.00
CA GLU A 187 -0.67 3.01 25.32
C GLU A 187 -2.03 2.42 24.90
N PRO A 188 -2.12 1.78 23.71
CA PRO A 188 -1.04 1.58 22.74
C PRO A 188 -0.73 2.84 21.90
N ASP A 189 0.51 3.35 21.94
CA ASP A 189 0.92 4.55 21.18
C ASP A 189 1.63 4.20 19.86
N TRP A 190 0.95 4.46 18.74
CA TRP A 190 1.47 4.18 17.40
C TRP A 190 2.68 5.04 17.04
N ALA A 191 2.72 6.31 17.47
CA ALA A 191 3.83 7.20 17.11
C ALA A 191 5.15 6.67 17.67
N SER A 192 5.16 6.27 18.93
CA SER A 192 6.33 5.67 19.59
C SER A 192 6.69 4.30 18.99
N ALA A 193 5.72 3.47 18.60
CA ALA A 193 5.99 2.19 17.97
C ALA A 193 6.58 2.33 16.55
N ALA A 194 6.06 3.28 15.76
CA ALA A 194 6.57 3.59 14.43
C ALA A 194 8.02 4.10 14.48
N GLU A 195 8.39 4.93 15.46
CA GLU A 195 9.77 5.37 15.68
C GLU A 195 10.72 4.19 15.95
N ARG A 196 10.33 3.26 16.84
CA ARG A 196 11.12 2.05 17.13
C ARG A 196 11.30 1.16 15.90
N ALA A 197 10.24 0.99 15.11
CA ALA A 197 10.29 0.18 13.89
C ALA A 197 11.12 0.84 12.78
N ALA A 198 11.04 2.16 12.64
CA ALA A 198 11.86 2.90 11.70
C ALA A 198 13.35 2.77 12.03
N ASP A 199 13.72 2.83 13.31
CA ASP A 199 15.11 2.61 13.75
C ASP A 199 15.62 1.21 13.33
N VAL A 200 14.81 0.17 13.51
CA VAL A 200 15.15 -1.20 13.08
C VAL A 200 15.31 -1.29 11.56
N VAL A 201 14.34 -0.74 10.81
CA VAL A 201 14.37 -0.78 9.33
C VAL A 201 15.60 -0.04 8.79
N LEU A 202 15.87 1.18 9.27
CA LEU A 202 16.95 2.02 8.77
C LEU A 202 18.33 1.54 9.24
N ALA A 203 18.43 0.88 10.40
CA ALA A 203 19.66 0.21 10.83
C ALA A 203 20.01 -0.96 9.92
N ALA A 204 19.01 -1.74 9.50
CA ALA A 204 19.19 -2.86 8.57
C ALA A 204 19.46 -2.41 7.13
N ASN A 205 18.81 -1.32 6.70
CA ASN A 205 18.93 -0.78 5.35
C ASN A 205 18.73 0.75 5.30
N PRO A 206 19.83 1.53 5.29
CA PRO A 206 19.79 3.00 5.33
C PRO A 206 19.46 3.64 3.98
N ASP A 207 19.07 2.87 2.96
CA ASP A 207 18.66 3.39 1.65
C ASP A 207 17.13 3.34 1.44
N LEU A 208 16.37 2.77 2.38
CA LEU A 208 14.91 2.67 2.30
C LEU A 208 14.20 3.95 2.72
N LEU A 209 13.08 4.26 2.07
CA LEU A 209 12.05 5.08 2.72
C LEU A 209 11.26 4.23 3.73
N VAL A 210 10.79 4.87 4.79
CA VAL A 210 9.89 4.29 5.79
C VAL A 210 8.52 4.92 5.63
N VAL A 211 7.52 4.10 5.33
CA VAL A 211 6.13 4.53 5.16
C VAL A 211 5.36 4.33 6.47
N VAL A 212 4.76 5.40 6.98
CA VAL A 212 3.99 5.39 8.24
C VAL A 212 2.56 5.85 8.00
N GLY A 213 1.61 4.93 8.18
CA GLY A 213 0.17 5.19 8.06
C GLY A 213 -0.40 5.96 9.26
N GLY A 214 -1.55 6.61 9.05
CA GLY A 214 -2.34 7.24 10.11
C GLY A 214 -3.09 6.26 11.01
N LEU A 215 -3.81 6.82 12.00
CA LEU A 215 -4.82 6.10 12.78
C LEU A 215 -6.13 5.99 12.00
N ASP A 216 -7.14 5.37 12.62
CA ASP A 216 -8.50 5.21 12.07
C ASP A 216 -8.47 4.62 10.65
N PHE A 217 -7.93 3.40 10.55
CA PHE A 217 -7.78 2.70 9.27
C PHE A 217 -6.89 3.47 8.28
N GLY A 218 -5.87 4.18 8.78
CA GLY A 218 -4.96 4.97 7.96
C GLY A 218 -5.52 6.32 7.49
N ILE A 219 -6.73 6.71 7.90
CA ILE A 219 -7.38 7.94 7.41
C ILE A 219 -6.88 9.19 8.14
N ASP A 220 -6.48 9.06 9.42
CA ASP A 220 -6.22 10.20 10.29
C ASP A 220 -4.73 10.37 10.65
N LEU A 221 -4.11 11.44 10.12
CA LEU A 221 -2.76 11.88 10.44
C LEU A 221 -2.73 13.12 11.36
N ARG A 222 -3.86 13.56 11.95
CA ARG A 222 -3.93 14.77 12.81
C ARG A 222 -2.88 14.80 13.91
N GLY A 223 -2.53 13.64 14.46
CA GLY A 223 -1.51 13.50 15.49
C GLY A 223 -0.13 14.06 15.08
N VAL A 224 0.17 14.11 13.77
CA VAL A 224 1.43 14.66 13.25
C VAL A 224 1.63 16.13 13.62
N ARG A 225 0.57 16.96 13.71
CA ARG A 225 0.71 18.37 14.10
C ARG A 225 1.26 18.54 15.51
N SER A 226 0.76 17.74 16.45
CA SER A 226 1.12 17.83 17.87
C SER A 226 2.35 17.00 18.21
N ARG A 227 2.55 15.88 17.51
CA ARG A 227 3.68 14.96 17.70
C ARG A 227 4.21 14.48 16.34
N PRO A 228 5.04 15.28 15.66
CA PRO A 228 5.83 14.80 14.54
C PRO A 228 6.71 13.62 14.97
N LEU A 229 6.93 12.65 14.08
CA LEU A 229 7.77 11.49 14.37
C LEU A 229 9.25 11.87 14.35
N ALA A 230 10.01 11.30 15.27
CA ALA A 230 11.47 11.41 15.37
C ALA A 230 12.17 10.43 14.42
N ILE A 231 11.75 10.41 13.15
CA ILE A 231 12.35 9.63 12.06
C ILE A 231 13.06 10.63 11.13
N PRO A 232 14.26 10.32 10.61
CA PRO A 232 14.94 11.18 9.65
C PRO A 232 14.01 11.60 8.50
N SER A 233 13.86 12.90 8.29
CA SER A 233 12.86 13.45 7.37
C SER A 233 13.10 13.09 5.91
N ASP A 234 14.34 12.78 5.55
CA ASP A 234 14.73 12.31 4.22
C ASP A 234 14.37 10.83 3.97
N HIS A 235 13.90 10.13 5.00
CA HIS A 235 13.42 8.74 4.93
C HIS A 235 11.91 8.61 5.15
N LEU A 236 11.26 9.57 5.83
CA LEU A 236 9.88 9.45 6.30
C LEU A 236 8.83 9.86 5.26
N LEU A 237 8.04 8.89 4.79
CA LEU A 237 6.86 9.10 3.96
C LEU A 237 5.59 8.81 4.77
N TYR A 238 4.76 9.81 5.04
CA TYR A 238 3.45 9.56 5.64
C TYR A 238 2.50 8.95 4.61
N SER A 239 1.63 8.04 5.06
CA SER A 239 0.61 7.41 4.22
C SER A 239 -0.78 7.68 4.80
N THR A 240 -1.72 8.03 3.92
CA THR A 240 -3.14 8.13 4.29
C THR A 240 -3.99 7.29 3.35
N HIS A 241 -5.04 6.67 3.89
CA HIS A 241 -6.04 5.95 3.13
C HIS A 241 -7.23 6.86 2.86
N ASN A 242 -7.79 6.80 1.66
CA ASN A 242 -8.95 7.59 1.32
C ASN A 242 -9.94 6.79 0.49
N TYR A 243 -11.17 6.69 0.99
CA TYR A 243 -12.29 6.05 0.32
C TYR A 243 -13.54 6.91 0.48
N VAL A 244 -14.63 6.52 -0.18
CA VAL A 244 -15.92 7.22 -0.13
C VAL A 244 -16.45 7.42 1.30
N TRP A 245 -16.06 6.55 2.24
CA TRP A 245 -16.42 6.65 3.66
C TRP A 245 -15.42 7.45 4.51
N SER A 246 -14.30 7.94 3.96
CA SER A 246 -13.30 8.71 4.71
C SER A 246 -13.77 10.11 5.11
N CYS A 247 -14.87 10.59 4.55
CA CYS A 247 -15.61 11.72 5.11
C CYS A 247 -17.12 11.44 5.15
N PRO A 248 -17.62 10.79 6.21
CA PRO A 248 -19.03 10.40 6.30
C PRO A 248 -19.99 11.59 6.49
N ARG A 249 -19.46 12.78 6.79
CA ARG A 249 -20.24 14.02 7.02
C ARG A 249 -20.01 15.10 5.96
N CYS A 250 -19.46 14.73 4.80
CA CYS A 250 -19.21 15.67 3.72
C CYS A 250 -20.36 15.69 2.72
N ASP A 251 -21.14 16.76 2.73
CA ASP A 251 -22.23 16.99 1.78
C ASP A 251 -21.78 17.84 0.58
N THR A 252 -20.70 18.61 0.73
CA THR A 252 -20.14 19.49 -0.29
C THR A 252 -18.64 19.27 -0.51
N TYR A 253 -18.11 19.76 -1.63
CA TYR A 253 -16.66 19.78 -1.86
C TYR A 253 -15.91 20.57 -0.79
N ASP A 254 -16.47 21.70 -0.32
CA ASP A 254 -15.83 22.53 0.69
C ASP A 254 -15.70 21.79 2.03
N ASP A 255 -16.72 21.02 2.41
CA ASP A 255 -16.65 20.17 3.60
C ASP A 255 -15.61 19.06 3.42
N PHE A 256 -15.56 18.45 2.23
CA PHE A 256 -14.56 17.46 1.86
C PHE A 256 -13.14 18.02 1.94
N ALA A 257 -12.86 19.15 1.31
CA ALA A 257 -11.56 19.79 1.32
C ALA A 257 -11.14 20.20 2.74
N LYS A 258 -12.06 20.71 3.57
CA LYS A 258 -11.79 21.01 4.98
C LYS A 258 -11.42 19.75 5.76
N GLU A 259 -12.14 18.65 5.55
CA GLU A 259 -11.84 17.39 6.23
C GLU A 259 -10.48 16.83 5.79
N MET A 260 -10.17 16.80 4.49
CA MET A 260 -8.87 16.33 3.99
C MET A 260 -7.72 17.19 4.52
N ASN A 261 -7.88 18.52 4.51
CA ASN A 261 -6.90 19.46 5.10
C ASN A 261 -6.73 19.22 6.61
N ALA A 262 -7.81 18.87 7.32
CA ALA A 262 -7.76 18.61 8.74
C ALA A 262 -7.11 17.27 9.07
N SER A 263 -7.41 16.21 8.31
CA SER A 263 -7.00 14.83 8.59
C SER A 263 -5.59 14.52 8.14
N TRP A 264 -5.16 14.94 6.94
CA TRP A 264 -3.84 14.56 6.42
C TRP A 264 -3.17 15.58 5.51
N GLY A 265 -3.93 16.39 4.79
CA GLY A 265 -3.39 17.28 3.75
C GLY A 265 -2.36 18.27 4.29
N PHE A 266 -2.60 18.76 5.50
CA PHE A 266 -1.71 19.68 6.18
C PHE A 266 -0.26 19.21 6.28
N VAL A 267 0.00 17.91 6.27
CA VAL A 267 1.36 17.35 6.36
C VAL A 267 2.27 17.95 5.29
N ARG A 268 1.77 18.10 4.06
CA ARG A 268 2.54 18.70 2.95
C ARG A 268 2.59 20.22 3.05
N PHE A 269 1.47 20.91 3.29
CA PHE A 269 1.45 22.39 3.27
C PHE A 269 2.20 23.02 4.45
N GLU A 270 2.13 22.37 5.62
CA GLU A 270 2.84 22.79 6.83
C GLU A 270 4.28 22.27 6.86
N ARG A 271 4.72 21.55 5.81
CA ARG A 271 6.09 21.00 5.64
C ARG A 271 6.51 20.08 6.78
N LEU A 272 5.58 19.26 7.27
CA LEU A 272 5.83 18.27 8.33
C LEU A 272 6.37 16.94 7.78
N GLY A 273 6.29 16.73 6.46
CA GLY A 273 6.85 15.56 5.77
C GLY A 273 6.30 15.44 4.35
N ALA A 274 6.69 14.38 3.64
CA ALA A 274 5.98 13.96 2.43
C ALA A 274 4.76 13.12 2.81
N VAL A 275 3.73 13.13 1.96
CA VAL A 275 2.53 12.32 2.13
C VAL A 275 2.16 11.63 0.81
N MET A 276 1.73 10.37 0.89
CA MET A 276 1.15 9.62 -0.21
C MET A 276 -0.28 9.14 0.11
N LEU A 277 -1.07 8.88 -0.92
CA LEU A 277 -2.30 8.10 -0.79
C LEU A 277 -1.94 6.61 -0.78
N GLY A 278 -1.84 5.99 0.39
CA GLY A 278 -1.45 4.58 0.56
C GLY A 278 -2.46 3.60 -0.01
N GLU A 279 -3.75 3.94 0.14
CA GLU A 279 -4.84 3.22 -0.49
C GLU A 279 -5.98 4.16 -0.82
N PHE A 280 -6.56 3.94 -2.00
CA PHE A 280 -7.80 4.53 -2.45
C PHE A 280 -8.28 3.72 -3.65
N GLY A 281 -9.58 3.63 -3.84
CA GLY A 281 -10.14 2.87 -4.93
C GLY A 281 -11.65 3.00 -5.02
N THR A 282 -12.20 2.59 -6.16
CA THR A 282 -13.63 2.57 -6.42
C THR A 282 -14.01 1.34 -7.24
N PRO A 283 -15.27 0.85 -7.19
CA PRO A 283 -15.70 -0.26 -8.03
C PRO A 283 -15.48 0.01 -9.52
N GLN A 284 -15.10 -1.02 -10.27
CA GLN A 284 -14.83 -0.96 -11.71
C GLN A 284 -16.02 -0.49 -12.56
N ASP A 285 -17.23 -0.66 -12.03
CA ASP A 285 -18.51 -0.30 -12.62
C ASP A 285 -19.04 1.06 -12.13
N THR A 286 -18.22 1.85 -11.42
CA THR A 286 -18.55 3.24 -11.06
C THR A 286 -18.90 4.04 -12.31
N ASP A 287 -20.07 4.67 -12.32
CA ASP A 287 -20.47 5.59 -13.39
C ASP A 287 -19.92 6.99 -13.12
N PHE A 288 -18.69 7.24 -13.59
CA PHE A 288 -18.02 8.54 -13.42
C PHE A 288 -18.76 9.71 -14.07
N SER A 289 -19.74 9.46 -14.94
CA SER A 289 -20.56 10.51 -15.56
C SER A 289 -21.73 10.96 -14.68
N SER A 290 -22.12 10.14 -13.71
CA SER A 290 -23.25 10.42 -12.83
C SER A 290 -22.92 11.43 -11.73
N SER A 291 -23.80 12.41 -11.52
CA SER A 291 -23.76 13.31 -10.35
C SER A 291 -24.27 12.66 -9.07
N ASP A 292 -25.15 11.66 -9.22
CA ASP A 292 -25.91 11.06 -8.12
C ASP A 292 -25.15 9.88 -7.50
N ASP A 293 -24.29 9.24 -8.29
CA ASP A 293 -23.40 8.18 -7.83
C ASP A 293 -22.41 8.72 -6.79
N VAL A 294 -22.48 8.15 -5.58
CA VAL A 294 -21.67 8.58 -4.43
C VAL A 294 -20.18 8.30 -4.63
N GLN A 295 -19.84 7.20 -5.32
CA GLN A 295 -18.47 6.85 -5.65
C GLN A 295 -17.91 7.83 -6.68
N ALA A 296 -18.68 8.12 -7.74
CA ALA A 296 -18.28 9.09 -8.76
C ALA A 296 -18.11 10.50 -8.17
N ARG A 297 -19.01 10.91 -7.26
CA ARG A 297 -18.92 12.20 -6.56
C ARG A 297 -17.68 12.29 -5.67
N TRP A 298 -17.45 11.29 -4.80
CA TRP A 298 -16.25 11.22 -3.96
C TRP A 298 -14.98 11.23 -4.82
N TRP A 299 -14.91 10.41 -5.86
CA TRP A 299 -13.76 10.37 -6.76
C TRP A 299 -13.47 11.72 -7.40
N ARG A 300 -14.52 12.46 -7.80
CA ARG A 300 -14.39 13.82 -8.35
C ARG A 300 -13.84 14.80 -7.31
N TRP A 301 -14.33 14.75 -6.07
CA TRP A 301 -13.86 15.61 -4.97
C TRP A 301 -12.43 15.30 -4.58
N LEU A 302 -12.08 14.02 -4.38
CA LEU A 302 -10.72 13.61 -4.04
C LEU A 302 -9.74 14.03 -5.13
N ARG A 303 -10.10 13.81 -6.41
CA ARG A 303 -9.29 14.29 -7.53
C ARG A 303 -9.11 15.80 -7.47
N ALA A 304 -10.21 16.57 -7.41
CA ALA A 304 -10.17 18.04 -7.37
C ALA A 304 -9.24 18.54 -6.26
N TYR A 305 -9.41 18.01 -5.05
CA TYR A 305 -8.59 18.34 -3.89
C TYR A 305 -7.10 18.05 -4.14
N VAL A 306 -6.77 16.87 -4.68
CA VAL A 306 -5.37 16.54 -5.01
C VAL A 306 -4.82 17.41 -6.14
N GLN A 307 -5.63 17.85 -7.11
CA GLN A 307 -5.16 18.79 -8.14
C GLN A 307 -4.85 20.16 -7.58
N GLU A 308 -5.74 20.66 -6.73
CA GLU A 308 -5.64 21.99 -6.15
C GLU A 308 -4.49 22.08 -5.15
N TYR A 309 -4.35 21.07 -4.30
CA TYR A 309 -3.48 21.16 -3.14
C TYR A 309 -2.25 20.23 -3.21
N HIS A 310 -2.36 19.06 -3.83
CA HIS A 310 -1.30 18.05 -3.82
C HIS A 310 -0.89 17.57 -5.22
N PRO A 311 -0.55 18.47 -6.16
CA PRO A 311 -0.18 18.05 -7.51
C PRO A 311 1.01 17.08 -7.49
N GLY A 312 0.87 15.96 -8.20
CA GLY A 312 1.89 14.93 -8.27
C GLY A 312 2.05 14.09 -7.00
N ILE A 313 1.05 14.05 -6.11
CA ILE A 313 1.09 13.17 -4.94
C ILE A 313 1.37 11.72 -5.37
N SER A 314 2.25 11.05 -4.65
CA SER A 314 2.46 9.61 -4.82
C SER A 314 1.24 8.84 -4.31
N PHE A 315 0.97 7.68 -4.88
CA PHE A 315 -0.23 6.92 -4.56
C PHE A 315 -0.04 5.41 -4.75
N ALA A 316 -0.87 4.62 -4.07
CA ALA A 316 -1.07 3.20 -4.31
C ALA A 316 -2.58 2.94 -4.52
N TYR A 317 -2.97 2.65 -5.76
CA TYR A 317 -4.37 2.35 -6.08
C TYR A 317 -4.72 0.95 -5.55
N TRP A 318 -5.83 0.83 -4.81
CA TRP A 318 -6.31 -0.44 -4.31
C TRP A 318 -7.45 -1.01 -5.17
N PRO A 319 -7.30 -2.21 -5.74
CA PRO A 319 -6.06 -2.95 -6.02
C PRO A 319 -5.84 -3.15 -7.53
N ILE A 320 -4.70 -3.73 -7.92
CA ILE A 320 -4.52 -4.19 -9.30
C ILE A 320 -5.22 -5.52 -9.56
N ASP A 321 -5.42 -6.32 -8.53
CA ASP A 321 -5.88 -7.70 -8.61
C ASP A 321 -7.18 -7.87 -9.41
N GLY A 322 -7.22 -8.88 -10.29
CA GLY A 322 -8.43 -9.19 -11.06
C GLY A 322 -9.36 -10.22 -10.41
N THR A 323 -8.82 -10.97 -9.45
CA THR A 323 -9.56 -11.97 -8.69
C THR A 323 -9.20 -11.92 -7.21
N GLN A 324 -10.12 -12.35 -6.36
CA GLN A 324 -9.90 -12.46 -4.93
C GLN A 324 -8.94 -13.62 -4.60
N SER A 325 -7.95 -13.32 -3.76
CA SER A 325 -7.16 -14.31 -3.01
C SER A 325 -7.99 -14.88 -1.84
N PRO A 326 -7.67 -16.09 -1.33
CA PRO A 326 -8.45 -16.73 -0.27
C PRO A 326 -8.22 -16.06 1.10
N GLY A 327 -9.32 -15.78 1.79
CA GLY A 327 -9.32 -15.25 3.14
C GLY A 327 -10.74 -15.11 3.70
N ARG A 328 -10.86 -14.60 4.92
CA ARG A 328 -12.15 -14.33 5.59
C ARG A 328 -13.05 -13.51 4.66
N THR A 329 -14.29 -13.94 4.45
CA THR A 329 -15.28 -13.31 3.53
C THR A 329 -14.91 -13.28 2.05
N ARG A 330 -13.75 -13.83 1.65
CA ARG A 330 -13.24 -13.81 0.28
C ARG A 330 -13.35 -15.19 -0.34
N VAL A 331 -13.56 -15.22 -1.66
CA VAL A 331 -13.72 -16.46 -2.42
C VAL A 331 -12.65 -16.52 -3.48
N ARG A 332 -11.71 -17.47 -3.36
CA ARG A 332 -10.63 -17.67 -4.34
C ARG A 332 -11.17 -17.63 -5.77
N GLY A 333 -10.57 -16.80 -6.62
CA GLY A 333 -10.90 -16.72 -8.05
C GLY A 333 -12.19 -15.96 -8.36
N ALA A 334 -12.95 -15.52 -7.37
CA ALA A 334 -14.08 -14.61 -7.58
C ALA A 334 -13.57 -13.27 -8.12
N ARG A 335 -14.42 -12.54 -8.85
CA ARG A 335 -14.07 -11.21 -9.36
C ARG A 335 -13.69 -10.27 -8.21
N GLU A 336 -12.54 -9.63 -8.34
CA GLU A 336 -12.22 -8.44 -7.54
C GLU A 336 -12.96 -7.26 -8.17
N THR A 337 -13.83 -6.59 -7.41
CA THR A 337 -14.73 -5.55 -7.95
C THR A 337 -14.08 -4.19 -8.03
N TYR A 338 -13.04 -3.92 -7.24
CA TYR A 338 -12.26 -2.67 -7.28
C TYR A 338 -11.04 -2.75 -8.21
N GLY A 339 -10.70 -3.97 -8.64
CA GLY A 339 -9.47 -4.32 -9.35
C GLY A 339 -9.23 -3.55 -10.66
N LEU A 340 -7.97 -3.31 -11.01
CA LEU A 340 -7.64 -2.78 -12.33
C LEU A 340 -7.57 -3.85 -13.41
N LEU A 341 -7.26 -5.11 -13.06
CA LEU A 341 -7.15 -6.22 -14.00
C LEU A 341 -8.44 -7.02 -14.11
N ASN A 342 -8.68 -7.61 -15.28
CA ASN A 342 -9.78 -8.56 -15.47
C ASN A 342 -9.49 -9.91 -14.76
N THR A 343 -10.50 -10.77 -14.65
CA THR A 343 -10.36 -12.09 -13.99
C THR A 343 -9.42 -13.06 -14.70
N ARG A 344 -8.98 -12.75 -15.93
CA ARG A 344 -7.97 -13.53 -16.67
C ARG A 344 -6.56 -12.99 -16.48
N TRP A 345 -6.39 -11.91 -15.72
CA TRP A 345 -5.12 -11.27 -15.38
C TRP A 345 -4.28 -10.82 -16.58
N ASN A 346 -4.91 -10.62 -17.75
CA ASN A 346 -4.20 -10.35 -19.01
C ASN A 346 -4.55 -9.03 -19.69
N ALA A 347 -5.49 -8.27 -19.14
CA ALA A 347 -5.88 -6.95 -19.63
C ALA A 347 -6.62 -6.17 -18.53
N PRO A 348 -6.81 -4.85 -18.70
CA PRO A 348 -7.64 -4.06 -17.81
C PRO A 348 -9.06 -4.62 -17.67
N ALA A 349 -9.66 -4.47 -16.48
CA ALA A 349 -11.05 -4.84 -16.24
C ALA A 349 -12.05 -3.90 -16.92
N SER A 350 -11.73 -2.62 -16.97
CA SER A 350 -12.58 -1.55 -17.47
C SER A 350 -11.71 -0.37 -17.93
N GLU A 351 -11.73 -0.06 -19.22
CA GLU A 351 -10.96 1.08 -19.75
C GLU A 351 -11.45 2.44 -19.23
N PRO A 352 -12.77 2.73 -19.10
CA PRO A 352 -13.23 3.97 -18.48
C PRO A 352 -12.68 4.14 -17.06
N HIS A 353 -12.67 3.05 -16.28
CA HIS A 353 -12.12 3.06 -14.92
C HIS A 353 -10.60 3.29 -14.92
N LEU A 354 -9.86 2.54 -15.74
CA LEU A 354 -8.41 2.69 -15.84
C LEU A 354 -8.01 4.10 -16.30
N ALA A 355 -8.78 4.72 -17.21
CA ALA A 355 -8.56 6.09 -17.64
C ALA A 355 -8.64 7.07 -16.46
N GLN A 356 -9.57 6.86 -15.51
CA GLN A 356 -9.66 7.69 -14.31
C GLN A 356 -8.42 7.58 -13.43
N VAL A 357 -7.83 6.39 -13.30
CA VAL A 357 -6.61 6.16 -12.50
C VAL A 357 -5.38 6.74 -13.20
N ARG A 358 -5.22 6.52 -14.50
CA ARG A 358 -4.10 7.07 -15.28
C ARG A 358 -4.05 8.59 -15.27
N ALA A 359 -5.18 9.28 -15.11
CA ALA A 359 -5.24 10.75 -14.99
C ALA A 359 -4.51 11.30 -13.75
N TRP A 360 -4.15 10.44 -12.79
CA TRP A 360 -3.33 10.81 -11.62
C TRP A 360 -1.82 10.78 -11.89
N ILE A 361 -1.40 10.11 -12.95
CA ILE A 361 0.02 9.89 -13.28
C ILE A 361 0.57 11.14 -13.96
N LEU A 362 1.69 11.65 -13.45
CA LEU A 362 2.45 12.73 -14.09
C LEU A 362 3.08 12.25 -15.41
N ASN A 363 3.11 13.12 -16.40
CA ASN A 363 3.86 12.97 -17.64
C ASN A 363 5.32 13.43 -17.47
N GLU A 364 6.14 13.21 -18.50
CA GLU A 364 7.59 13.51 -18.52
C GLU A 364 7.92 15.01 -18.30
N GLU A 365 6.97 15.92 -18.54
CA GLU A 365 7.13 17.36 -18.28
C GLU A 365 6.73 17.74 -16.83
N GLY A 366 6.39 16.76 -16.00
CA GLY A 366 5.85 16.98 -14.66
C GLY A 366 4.44 17.56 -14.65
N SER A 367 3.76 17.61 -15.79
CA SER A 367 2.34 17.96 -15.91
C SER A 367 1.48 16.68 -15.95
N ARG A 368 0.16 16.75 -15.77
CA ARG A 368 -0.68 15.54 -15.82
C ARG A 368 -0.87 15.10 -17.27
N VAL A 369 -1.15 13.81 -17.50
CA VAL A 369 -1.74 13.39 -18.78
C VAL A 369 -3.06 14.14 -18.94
N ALA A 370 -3.12 15.08 -19.89
CA ALA A 370 -4.32 15.88 -20.14
C ALA A 370 -5.51 14.96 -20.45
N GLU A 371 -6.67 15.31 -19.88
CA GLU A 371 -7.93 14.56 -20.03
C GLU A 371 -8.28 14.32 -21.51
N LEU A 372 -8.74 13.10 -21.81
CA LEU A 372 -9.42 12.71 -23.06
C LEU A 372 -10.93 12.84 -22.88
#